data_AF-A0A198AH87-F1
#
_entry.id   AF-A0A198AH87-F1
#
_cell.length_a   1.000
_cell.length_b   1.000
_cell.length_c   1.000
_cell.angle_alpha   90.00
_cell.angle_beta   90.00
_cell.angle_gamma   90.00
#
_symmetry.space_group_name_H-M   'P 1'
#
loop_
_entity.id
_entity.type
_entity.pdbx_description
1 polymer ?
#
loop_
_entity_poly.entity_id
_entity_poly.type
_entity_poly.pdbx_seq_one_letter_code
_entity_poly.pdbx_strand_id
1 'polypeptide(L)'
;MTSLPRYYLGTLPHMLNPIDLDYEWFGVLWLEENNRFPIIVGYWFSKEESEITHNVVQTGLSKWTQISDNQIIMRMYQSIRNLQKKQDWETRTRLSIRTIFKSPWNEVASGLYIIKSRETYPLHVSAILKKKFFVWLEHVAVCETEEELRGFMQRVSEEHQMETFMRKGSPLISPIYRN
;
A
#
# COMPACT_ATOMS: atom_id res chain seq x y z
N MET A 1 -37.44 1.62 18.28
CA MET A 1 -37.47 1.81 16.81
C MET A 1 -36.01 1.86 16.34
N THR A 2 -35.51 0.83 15.69
CA THR A 2 -34.18 0.84 15.08
C THR A 2 -34.23 1.75 13.85
N SER A 3 -33.43 2.81 13.84
CA SER A 3 -33.32 3.67 12.68
C SER A 3 -32.77 2.86 11.50
N LEU A 4 -33.32 3.07 10.29
CA LEU A 4 -32.81 2.40 9.10
C LEU A 4 -31.36 2.84 8.84
N PRO A 5 -30.48 1.92 8.43
CA PRO A 5 -29.10 2.25 8.06
C PRO A 5 -29.08 3.33 6.97
N ARG A 6 -28.27 4.38 7.17
CA ARG A 6 -28.10 5.48 6.20
C ARG A 6 -26.76 5.37 5.51
N TYR A 7 -26.81 5.19 4.20
CA TYR A 7 -25.63 5.17 3.35
C TYR A 7 -25.30 6.57 2.84
N TYR A 8 -24.02 6.87 2.79
CA TYR A 8 -23.49 8.10 2.24
C TYR A 8 -22.38 7.81 1.27
N LEU A 9 -22.36 8.55 0.17
CA LEU A 9 -21.34 8.50 -0.85
C LEU A 9 -20.60 9.83 -0.87
N GLY A 10 -19.28 9.77 -0.78
CA GLY A 10 -18.41 10.93 -0.91
C GLY A 10 -17.39 10.68 -2.02
N THR A 11 -17.11 11.74 -2.77
CA THR A 11 -16.18 11.73 -3.90
C THR A 11 -15.15 12.85 -3.73
N LEU A 12 -13.90 12.59 -4.11
CA LEU A 12 -12.82 13.57 -4.05
C LEU A 12 -11.85 13.36 -5.22
N PRO A 13 -11.51 14.40 -6.00
CA PRO A 13 -10.58 14.27 -7.10
C PRO A 13 -9.11 14.26 -6.62
N HIS A 14 -8.21 13.90 -7.54
CA HIS A 14 -6.76 13.98 -7.36
C HIS A 14 -6.23 13.19 -6.17
N MET A 15 -6.74 11.97 -6.00
CA MET A 15 -6.30 11.05 -4.96
C MET A 15 -5.48 9.93 -5.59
N LEU A 16 -4.36 9.56 -4.97
CA LEU A 16 -3.50 8.53 -5.52
C LEU A 16 -4.21 7.17 -5.48
N ASN A 17 -4.44 6.58 -6.65
CA ASN A 17 -4.72 5.16 -6.80
C ASN A 17 -3.39 4.40 -6.62
N PRO A 18 -3.25 3.59 -5.56
CA PRO A 18 -1.99 2.92 -5.27
C PRO A 18 -1.68 1.74 -6.18
N ILE A 19 -2.63 1.28 -6.99
CA ILE A 19 -2.45 0.15 -7.91
C ILE A 19 -1.88 0.64 -9.23
N ASP A 20 -2.50 1.67 -9.79
CA ASP A 20 -2.11 2.24 -11.09
C ASP A 20 -1.04 3.33 -10.94
N LEU A 21 -0.81 3.79 -9.71
CA LEU A 21 0.11 4.87 -9.36
C LEU A 21 -0.19 6.15 -10.16
N ASP A 22 -1.47 6.52 -10.21
CA ASP A 22 -1.98 7.73 -10.87
C ASP A 22 -2.97 8.46 -9.94
N TYR A 23 -3.19 9.74 -10.20
CA TYR A 23 -4.12 10.57 -9.43
C TYR A 23 -5.50 10.57 -10.09
N GLU A 24 -6.45 9.94 -9.41
CA GLU A 24 -7.78 9.66 -9.92
C GLU A 24 -8.86 10.26 -9.01
N TRP A 25 -10.13 10.14 -9.43
CA TRP A 25 -11.24 10.34 -8.52
C TRP A 25 -11.30 9.21 -7.52
N PHE A 26 -11.38 9.55 -6.25
CA PHE A 26 -11.64 8.62 -5.17
C PHE A 26 -13.10 8.70 -4.74
N GLY A 27 -13.72 7.55 -4.59
CA GLY A 27 -15.07 7.40 -4.06
C GLY A 27 -15.07 6.53 -2.83
N VAL A 28 -15.85 6.91 -1.82
CA VAL A 28 -16.05 6.10 -0.62
C VAL A 28 -17.53 6.06 -0.26
N LEU A 29 -18.03 4.85 -0.06
CA LEU A 29 -19.36 4.58 0.45
C LEU A 29 -19.24 4.13 1.90
N TRP A 30 -19.97 4.77 2.79
CA TRP A 30 -20.01 4.40 4.19
C TRP A 30 -21.42 4.38 4.74
N LEU A 31 -21.55 3.70 5.86
CA LEU A 31 -22.77 3.53 6.62
C LEU A 31 -22.64 4.25 7.96
N GLU A 32 -23.65 5.02 8.36
CA GLU A 32 -23.83 5.48 9.74
C GLU A 32 -24.99 4.73 10.40
N GLU A 33 -24.71 4.15 11.57
CA GLU A 33 -25.72 3.55 12.43
C GLU A 33 -25.70 4.22 13.81
N ASN A 34 -26.84 4.78 14.25
CA ASN A 34 -27.09 5.17 15.64
C ASN A 34 -25.95 5.98 16.32
N ASN A 35 -25.49 7.07 15.69
CA ASN A 35 -24.40 7.94 16.17
C ASN A 35 -23.04 7.24 16.39
N ARG A 36 -22.79 6.12 15.71
CA ARG A 36 -21.49 5.44 15.71
C ARG A 36 -20.55 6.00 14.65
N PHE A 37 -19.27 5.68 14.80
CA PHE A 37 -18.25 5.95 13.79
C PHE A 37 -18.67 5.40 12.42
N PRO A 38 -18.38 6.14 11.33
CA PRO A 38 -18.76 5.71 9.99
C PRO A 38 -18.04 4.42 9.61
N ILE A 39 -18.80 3.47 9.06
CA ILE A 39 -18.30 2.17 8.62
C ILE A 39 -18.14 2.21 7.10
N ILE A 40 -16.90 2.14 6.61
CA ILE A 40 -16.63 2.08 5.17
C ILE A 40 -17.12 0.73 4.64
N VAL A 41 -18.02 0.76 3.67
CA VAL A 41 -18.60 -0.44 3.03
C VAL A 41 -18.06 -0.67 1.62
N GLY A 42 -17.47 0.35 1.00
CA GLY A 42 -16.82 0.24 -0.31
C GLY A 42 -16.03 1.51 -0.63
N TYR A 43 -15.02 1.37 -1.48
CA TYR A 43 -14.30 2.48 -2.07
C TYR A 43 -13.83 2.14 -3.48
N TRP A 44 -13.63 3.18 -4.29
CA TRP A 44 -13.27 3.05 -5.69
C TRP A 44 -12.29 4.16 -6.11
N PHE A 45 -11.50 3.86 -7.13
CA PHE A 45 -10.76 4.84 -7.91
C PHE A 45 -11.23 4.77 -9.36
N SER A 46 -11.36 5.92 -10.01
CA SER A 46 -11.75 6.02 -11.41
C SER A 46 -11.29 7.33 -12.05
N LYS A 47 -11.22 7.35 -13.39
CA LYS A 47 -10.82 8.55 -14.13
C LYS A 47 -11.90 9.63 -14.11
N GLU A 48 -13.16 9.23 -13.99
CA GLU A 48 -14.31 10.12 -13.92
C GLU A 48 -15.14 9.86 -12.65
N GLU A 49 -15.70 10.93 -12.07
CA GLU A 49 -16.59 10.83 -10.90
C GLU A 49 -17.84 9.99 -11.20
N SER A 50 -18.36 10.11 -12.42
CA SER A 50 -19.55 9.40 -12.92
C SER A 50 -19.42 7.87 -12.81
N GLU A 51 -18.21 7.34 -13.02
CA GLU A 51 -17.91 5.91 -12.91
C GLU A 51 -18.01 5.41 -11.47
N ILE A 52 -17.68 6.25 -10.48
CA ILE A 52 -17.86 5.92 -9.05
C ILE A 52 -19.34 5.70 -8.77
N THR A 53 -20.17 6.65 -9.18
CA THR A 53 -21.61 6.57 -8.97
C THR A 53 -22.20 5.33 -9.64
N HIS A 54 -21.73 5.01 -10.85
CA HIS A 54 -22.14 3.80 -11.56
C HIS A 54 -21.76 2.53 -10.79
N ASN A 55 -20.51 2.43 -10.32
CA ASN A 55 -20.00 1.29 -9.55
C ASN A 55 -20.79 1.08 -8.25
N VAL A 56 -21.14 2.17 -7.54
CA VAL A 56 -21.97 2.11 -6.33
C VAL A 56 -23.35 1.52 -6.64
N VAL A 57 -24.01 1.98 -7.70
CA VAL A 57 -25.33 1.46 -8.10
C VAL A 57 -25.25 -0.04 -8.43
N GLN A 58 -24.18 -0.49 -9.09
CA GLN A 58 -23.96 -1.91 -9.40
C GLN A 58 -23.81 -2.79 -8.15
N THR A 59 -23.43 -2.24 -7.00
CA THR A 59 -23.37 -3.00 -5.73
C THR A 59 -24.74 -3.31 -5.12
N GLY A 60 -25.83 -2.86 -5.75
CA GLY A 60 -27.21 -3.05 -5.24
C GLY A 60 -27.65 -1.98 -4.24
N LEU A 61 -26.78 -1.01 -3.92
CA LEU A 61 -27.08 0.10 -3.03
C LEU A 61 -27.59 1.30 -3.83
N SER A 62 -28.91 1.38 -4.01
CA SER A 62 -29.58 2.44 -4.78
C SER A 62 -30.00 3.66 -3.96
N LYS A 63 -29.93 3.59 -2.63
CA LYS A 63 -30.31 4.68 -1.72
C LYS A 63 -29.11 5.10 -0.88
N TRP A 64 -28.51 6.22 -1.26
CA TRP A 64 -27.43 6.88 -0.52
C TRP A 64 -27.61 8.40 -0.65
N THR A 65 -27.00 9.13 0.29
CA THR A 65 -26.94 10.60 0.24
C THR A 65 -25.53 11.02 -0.18
N GLN A 66 -25.41 11.87 -1.20
CA GLN A 66 -24.11 12.44 -1.56
C GLN A 66 -23.66 13.40 -0.48
N ILE A 67 -22.39 13.31 -0.09
CA ILE A 67 -21.75 14.21 0.85
C ILE A 67 -20.52 14.81 0.17
N SER A 68 -20.39 16.13 0.25
CA SER A 68 -19.26 16.89 -0.32
C SER A 68 -18.30 17.41 0.76
N ASP A 69 -18.34 16.82 1.97
CA ASP A 69 -17.40 17.17 3.03
C ASP A 69 -16.04 16.53 2.73
N ASN A 70 -15.17 17.32 2.09
CA ASN A 70 -13.84 16.90 1.71
C ASN A 70 -12.99 16.47 2.92
N GLN A 71 -13.21 17.02 4.12
CA GLN A 71 -12.42 16.64 5.30
C GLN A 71 -12.77 15.23 5.76
N ILE A 72 -14.06 14.88 5.78
CA ILE A 72 -14.52 13.54 6.13
C ILE A 72 -14.00 12.53 5.11
N ILE A 73 -14.12 12.83 3.82
CA ILE A 73 -13.70 11.94 2.73
C ILE A 73 -12.18 11.73 2.76
N MET A 74 -11.40 12.80 2.95
CA MET A 74 -9.94 12.72 3.08
C MET A 74 -9.53 11.85 4.27
N ARG A 75 -10.19 11.98 5.42
CA ARG A 75 -9.92 11.12 6.59
C ARG A 75 -10.20 9.64 6.30
N MET A 76 -11.26 9.33 5.56
CA MET A 76 -11.57 7.96 5.15
C MET A 76 -10.52 7.41 4.18
N TYR A 77 -10.13 8.19 3.16
CA TYR A 77 -9.02 7.84 2.27
C TYR A 77 -7.75 7.54 3.07
N GLN A 78 -7.36 8.44 3.99
CA GLN A 78 -6.16 8.26 4.82
C GLN A 78 -6.25 7.00 5.68
N SER A 79 -7.43 6.69 6.25
CA SER A 79 -7.65 5.46 7.01
C SER A 79 -7.41 4.20 6.16
N ILE A 80 -7.95 4.17 4.93
CA ILE A 80 -7.73 3.08 3.97
C ILE A 80 -6.24 2.97 3.61
N ARG A 81 -5.60 4.09 3.24
CA ARG A 81 -4.19 4.12 2.86
C ARG A 81 -3.27 3.68 4.00
N ASN A 82 -3.57 4.06 5.24
CA ASN A 82 -2.81 3.64 6.41
C ASN A 82 -2.92 2.13 6.64
N LEU A 83 -4.12 1.56 6.46
CA LEU A 83 -4.31 0.12 6.54
C LEU A 83 -3.55 -0.62 5.44
N GLN A 84 -3.62 -0.12 4.20
CA GLN A 84 -2.87 -0.68 3.07
C GLN A 84 -1.36 -0.59 3.29
N LYS A 85 -0.82 0.58 3.66
CA LYS A 85 0.61 0.77 3.99
C LYS A 85 1.08 -0.19 5.08
N LYS A 86 0.25 -0.46 6.09
CA LYS A 86 0.55 -1.44 7.14
C LYS A 86 0.58 -2.87 6.59
N GLN A 87 -0.44 -3.27 5.84
CA GLN A 87 -0.51 -4.60 5.23
C GLN A 87 0.66 -4.84 4.27
N ASP A 88 0.97 -3.87 3.43
CA ASP A 88 2.10 -3.84 2.50
C ASP A 88 3.45 -4.02 3.22
N TRP A 89 3.60 -3.38 4.38
CA TRP A 89 4.82 -3.52 5.18
C TRP A 89 4.94 -4.89 5.84
N GLU A 90 3.84 -5.42 6.38
CA GLU A 90 3.83 -6.64 7.19
C GLU A 90 3.81 -7.92 6.35
N THR A 91 3.32 -7.85 5.11
CA THR A 91 3.14 -9.03 4.24
C THR A 91 4.47 -9.50 3.65
N ARG A 92 5.03 -10.53 4.28
CA ARG A 92 6.22 -11.24 3.77
C ARG A 92 5.80 -12.41 2.89
N THR A 93 6.26 -12.43 1.64
CA THR A 93 5.92 -13.48 0.68
C THR A 93 7.17 -14.14 0.13
N ARG A 94 7.26 -15.47 0.26
CA ARG A 94 8.27 -16.25 -0.45
C ARG A 94 7.87 -16.38 -1.91
N LEU A 95 8.72 -15.89 -2.82
CA LEU A 95 8.49 -16.05 -4.24
C LEU A 95 8.64 -17.52 -4.64
N SER A 96 8.05 -17.88 -5.79
CA SER A 96 8.19 -19.24 -6.34
C SER A 96 9.65 -19.64 -6.40
N ILE A 97 9.97 -20.91 -6.07
CA ILE A 97 11.35 -21.44 -6.14
C ILE A 97 11.93 -21.23 -7.55
N ARG A 98 11.09 -21.28 -8.60
CA ARG A 98 11.52 -21.02 -9.99
C ARG A 98 12.13 -19.63 -10.19
N THR A 99 11.79 -18.67 -9.33
CA THR A 99 12.30 -17.30 -9.38
C THR A 99 13.81 -17.23 -9.23
N ILE A 100 14.43 -18.12 -8.44
CA ILE A 100 15.89 -18.12 -8.22
C ILE A 100 16.69 -18.44 -9.50
N PHE A 101 16.05 -19.14 -10.46
CA PHE A 101 16.67 -19.52 -11.73
C PHE A 101 16.41 -18.50 -12.85
N LYS A 102 15.66 -17.43 -12.57
CA LYS A 102 15.37 -16.37 -13.54
C LYS A 102 16.28 -15.17 -13.29
N SER A 103 16.66 -14.47 -14.36
CA SER A 103 17.29 -13.16 -14.24
C SER A 103 16.36 -12.17 -13.52
N PRO A 104 16.88 -11.27 -12.66
CA PRO A 104 18.30 -11.12 -12.29
C PRO A 104 18.77 -12.07 -11.17
N TRP A 105 17.89 -12.88 -10.59
CA TRP A 105 18.16 -13.65 -9.36
C TRP A 105 19.15 -14.81 -9.51
N ASN A 106 19.36 -15.34 -10.71
CA ASN A 106 20.38 -16.35 -10.96
C ASN A 106 21.80 -15.76 -10.97
N GLU A 107 21.95 -14.44 -11.15
CA GLU A 107 23.24 -13.76 -11.39
C GLU A 107 23.70 -12.94 -10.18
N VAL A 108 22.77 -12.40 -9.40
CA VAL A 108 23.11 -11.54 -8.26
C VAL A 108 23.47 -12.35 -7.00
N ALA A 109 24.32 -11.78 -6.14
CA ALA A 109 24.72 -12.41 -4.88
C ALA A 109 23.54 -12.60 -3.89
N SER A 110 23.74 -13.31 -2.79
CA SER A 110 22.74 -13.29 -1.70
C SER A 110 22.84 -11.96 -0.96
N GLY A 111 21.69 -11.38 -0.60
CA GLY A 111 21.65 -10.05 0.00
C GLY A 111 20.25 -9.46 -0.02
N LEU A 112 20.14 -8.26 0.55
CA LEU A 112 18.93 -7.44 0.53
C LEU A 112 18.99 -6.45 -0.62
N TYR A 113 17.94 -6.41 -1.42
CA TYR A 113 17.82 -5.59 -2.62
C TYR A 113 16.62 -4.66 -2.48
N ILE A 114 16.78 -3.40 -2.88
CA ILE A 114 15.69 -2.45 -3.03
C ILE A 114 15.40 -2.30 -4.51
N ILE A 115 14.17 -2.59 -4.92
CA ILE A 115 13.74 -2.49 -6.32
C ILE A 115 12.62 -1.48 -6.42
N LYS A 116 12.78 -0.53 -7.36
CA LYS A 116 11.76 0.42 -7.77
C LYS A 116 11.03 -0.13 -8.99
N SER A 117 9.74 0.13 -9.08
CA SER A 117 8.92 -0.19 -10.26
C SER A 117 9.18 0.74 -11.45
N ARG A 118 9.58 1.99 -11.19
CA ARG A 118 9.92 3.02 -12.19
C ARG A 118 10.82 4.08 -11.57
N GLU A 119 11.37 4.97 -12.42
CA GLU A 119 12.27 6.04 -12.00
C GLU A 119 11.57 7.31 -11.52
N THR A 120 10.28 7.47 -11.83
CA THR A 120 9.48 8.65 -11.49
C THR A 120 8.48 8.36 -10.38
N TYR A 121 8.17 9.37 -9.57
CA TYR A 121 7.13 9.30 -8.56
C TYR A 121 5.73 9.53 -9.14
N PRO A 122 4.68 8.94 -8.55
CA PRO A 122 4.71 7.96 -7.45
C PRO A 122 5.25 6.59 -7.91
N LEU A 123 5.76 5.74 -7.04
CA LEU A 123 6.31 4.42 -7.42
C LEU A 123 6.04 3.35 -6.37
N HIS A 124 5.94 2.09 -6.79
CA HIS A 124 6.13 0.96 -5.90
C HIS A 124 7.61 0.72 -5.64
N VAL A 125 7.94 0.48 -4.38
CA VAL A 125 9.25 0.01 -3.93
C VAL A 125 9.09 -1.32 -3.21
N SER A 126 10.06 -2.21 -3.40
CA SER A 126 10.10 -3.54 -2.79
C SER A 126 11.46 -3.81 -2.17
N ALA A 127 11.48 -4.30 -0.93
CA ALA A 127 12.64 -4.88 -0.29
C ALA A 127 12.62 -6.41 -0.50
N ILE A 128 13.63 -6.91 -1.20
CA ILE A 128 13.73 -8.32 -1.56
C ILE A 128 14.98 -8.93 -0.93
N LEU A 129 14.79 -9.94 -0.07
CA LEU A 129 15.85 -10.71 0.53
C LEU A 129 16.13 -11.97 -0.28
N LYS A 130 17.28 -11.99 -0.95
CA LYS A 130 17.79 -13.17 -1.63
C LYS A 130 18.68 -14.00 -0.71
N LYS A 131 18.32 -15.26 -0.58
CA LYS A 131 19.12 -16.33 0.03
C LYS A 131 19.57 -17.30 -1.06
N LYS A 132 20.46 -18.24 -0.71
CA LYS A 132 21.07 -19.19 -1.66
C LYS A 132 20.08 -19.90 -2.58
N PHE A 133 18.91 -20.28 -2.07
CA PHE A 133 17.89 -21.03 -2.82
C PHE A 133 16.51 -20.37 -2.83
N PHE A 134 16.36 -19.18 -2.24
CA PHE A 134 15.06 -18.56 -2.03
C PHE A 134 15.13 -17.05 -2.23
N VAL A 135 14.05 -16.50 -2.76
CA VAL A 135 13.84 -15.06 -2.88
C VAL A 135 12.60 -14.71 -2.08
N TRP A 136 12.73 -13.77 -1.16
CA TRP A 136 11.66 -13.30 -0.27
C TRP A 136 11.33 -11.85 -0.61
N LEU A 137 10.07 -11.57 -0.88
CA LEU A 137 9.54 -10.22 -0.83
C LEU A 137 9.26 -9.91 0.64
N GLU A 138 10.10 -9.10 1.28
CA GLU A 138 10.02 -8.84 2.72
C GLU A 138 9.10 -7.66 3.03
N HIS A 139 9.25 -6.56 2.28
CA HIS A 139 8.45 -5.36 2.48
C HIS A 139 8.12 -4.71 1.14
N VAL A 140 6.93 -4.12 1.04
CA VAL A 140 6.56 -3.26 -0.08
C VAL A 140 6.01 -1.93 0.43
N ALA A 141 6.09 -0.91 -0.42
CA ALA A 141 5.45 0.36 -0.18
C ALA A 141 5.14 1.08 -1.50
N VAL A 142 4.24 2.04 -1.42
CA VAL A 142 4.06 3.08 -2.45
C VAL A 142 4.66 4.37 -1.92
N CYS A 143 5.55 4.98 -2.70
CA CYS A 143 6.20 6.25 -2.38
C CYS A 143 5.74 7.32 -3.38
N GLU A 144 5.22 8.43 -2.89
CA GLU A 144 4.83 9.62 -3.65
C GLU A 144 5.98 10.61 -3.81
N THR A 145 7.00 10.53 -2.95
CA THR A 145 8.17 11.40 -3.01
C THR A 145 9.48 10.67 -2.72
N GLU A 146 10.58 11.36 -3.00
CA GLU A 146 11.94 10.91 -2.69
C GLU A 146 12.16 10.75 -1.18
N GLU A 147 11.59 11.63 -0.37
CA GLU A 147 11.67 11.56 1.09
C GLU A 147 11.00 10.29 1.62
N GLU A 148 9.85 9.91 1.05
CA GLU A 148 9.17 8.66 1.42
C GLU A 148 10.00 7.42 1.03
N LEU A 149 10.67 7.45 -0.13
CA LEU A 149 11.57 6.38 -0.55
C LEU A 149 12.76 6.24 0.41
N ARG A 150 13.39 7.36 0.79
CA ARG A 150 14.49 7.34 1.76
C ARG A 150 14.03 6.82 3.12
N GLY A 151 12.85 7.23 3.58
CA GLY A 151 12.23 6.71 4.80
C GLY A 151 12.01 5.20 4.75
N PHE A 152 11.51 4.69 3.62
CA PHE A 152 11.38 3.25 3.39
C PHE A 152 12.73 2.53 3.49
N MET A 153 13.74 3.00 2.77
CA MET A 153 15.08 2.41 2.78
C MET A 153 15.73 2.41 4.16
N GLN A 154 15.59 3.52 4.90
CA GLN A 154 16.08 3.64 6.27
C GLN A 154 15.41 2.60 7.17
N ARG A 155 14.07 2.51 7.15
CA ARG A 155 13.33 1.56 7.98
C ARG A 155 13.68 0.10 7.65
N VAL A 156 13.81 -0.23 6.37
CA VAL A 156 14.27 -1.57 5.93
C VAL A 156 15.67 -1.86 6.47
N SER A 157 16.57 -0.90 6.38
CA SER A 157 17.94 -1.03 6.91
C SER A 157 17.93 -1.27 8.42
N GLU A 158 17.14 -0.52 9.18
CA GLU A 158 17.02 -0.67 10.64
C GLU A 158 16.48 -2.06 11.04
N GLU A 159 15.38 -2.51 10.41
CA GLU A 159 14.77 -3.82 10.73
C GLU A 159 15.71 -5.00 10.39
N HIS A 160 16.41 -4.97 9.26
CA HIS A 160 17.27 -6.08 8.80
C HIS A 160 18.70 -6.04 9.38
N GLN A 161 19.19 -4.86 9.81
CA GLN A 161 20.40 -4.79 10.63
C GLN A 161 20.17 -5.46 11.99
N MET A 162 19.03 -5.21 12.63
CA MET A 162 18.67 -5.86 13.91
C MET A 162 18.54 -7.39 13.79
N GLU A 163 17.98 -7.91 12.69
CA GLU A 163 17.96 -9.37 12.44
C GLU A 163 19.38 -9.97 12.31
N THR A 164 20.34 -9.19 11.80
CA THR A 164 21.75 -9.61 11.69
C THR A 164 22.46 -9.62 13.05
N PHE A 165 22.12 -8.70 13.96
CA PHE A 165 22.63 -8.68 15.34
C PHE A 165 22.00 -9.77 16.23
N MET A 166 20.70 -10.05 16.07
CA MET A 166 19.99 -11.08 16.85
C MET A 166 20.38 -12.52 16.47
N ARG A 167 20.85 -12.75 15.23
CA ARG A 167 21.36 -14.07 14.79
C ARG A 167 22.83 -14.30 15.13
N LYS A 168 23.53 -13.31 15.69
CA LYS A 168 24.95 -13.39 15.97
C LYS A 168 25.23 -13.08 17.44
N GLY A 169 25.20 -14.15 18.25
CA GLY A 169 26.29 -14.32 19.20
C GLY A 169 27.59 -14.31 18.40
N SER A 170 28.39 -13.26 18.62
CA SER A 170 29.72 -12.96 18.02
C SER A 170 29.74 -12.03 16.80
N PRO A 171 30.58 -10.97 16.82
CA PRO A 171 30.37 -9.76 16.03
C PRO A 171 31.08 -9.78 14.67
N LEU A 172 30.81 -8.70 13.92
CA LEU A 172 31.65 -8.01 12.93
C LEU A 172 31.23 -8.04 11.43
N ILE A 173 31.20 -6.79 10.94
CA ILE A 173 31.42 -6.16 9.60
C ILE A 173 30.28 -6.12 8.56
N SER A 174 29.85 -4.88 8.28
CA SER A 174 29.11 -4.39 7.10
C SER A 174 29.91 -4.56 5.79
N PRO A 175 29.29 -4.42 4.61
CA PRO A 175 29.12 -3.08 4.05
C PRO A 175 27.73 -2.82 3.44
N ILE A 176 27.26 -1.59 3.65
CA ILE A 176 26.20 -0.94 2.88
C ILE A 176 26.87 -0.22 1.70
N TYR A 177 26.17 -0.18 0.57
CA TYR A 177 26.42 0.55 -0.69
C TYR A 177 27.36 -0.11 -1.72
N ARG A 178 26.79 -0.38 -2.90
CA ARG A 178 27.42 -0.06 -4.18
C ARG A 178 26.38 0.58 -5.10
N ASN A 179 26.86 1.65 -5.75
CA ASN A 179 26.19 2.58 -6.65
C ASN A 179 25.44 1.91 -7.81
#